data_AF-A0AAW5EYH4-F1
#
_entry.id   AF-A0AAW5EYH4-F1
#
_cell.length_a   1.000
_cell.length_b   1.000
_cell.length_c   1.000
_cell.angle_alpha   90.00
_cell.angle_beta   90.00
_cell.angle_gamma   90.00
#
_symmetry.space_group_name_H-M   'P 1'
#
loop_
_entity.id
_entity.type
_entity.pdbx_description
1 polymer ?
#
loop_
_entity_poly.entity_id
_entity_poly.type
_entity_poly.pdbx_seq_one_letter_code
_entity_poly.pdbx_strand_id
1 'polypeptide(L)'
;RFAHAATTYDDAVLRDCIAAPYRPAEQVHRDPWRHPYQSLLFWGLKPGMTVIDLQPAGGYWTYILAPYLARTGGRYIAGLPDTGPDAGKQARDSFARTFADSTRFGHIEMAPFSPGKAPLGAPDTADMVI
;
A
#
# COMPACT_ATOMS: atom_id res chain seq x y z
N ARG A 1 27.55 -16.33 9.48
CA ARG A 1 27.67 -16.23 8.00
C ARG A 1 26.27 -16.49 7.44
N PHE A 2 25.51 -15.46 7.08
CA PHE A 2 24.23 -15.64 6.40
C PHE A 2 24.49 -15.50 4.91
N ALA A 3 24.50 -16.61 4.19
CA ALA A 3 24.37 -16.60 2.75
C ALA A 3 22.90 -16.27 2.46
N HIS A 4 22.61 -15.03 2.07
CA HIS A 4 21.35 -14.71 1.43
C HIS A 4 21.50 -15.18 -0.02
N ALA A 5 21.07 -16.41 -0.31
CA ALA A 5 20.83 -16.80 -1.69
C ALA A 5 19.78 -15.82 -2.23
N ALA A 6 20.20 -14.94 -3.14
CA ALA A 6 19.30 -14.08 -3.88
C ALA A 6 18.48 -14.98 -4.81
N THR A 7 17.41 -15.58 -4.28
CA THR A 7 16.37 -16.16 -5.11
C THR A 7 15.82 -15.01 -5.93
N THR A 8 16.04 -15.02 -7.24
CA THR A 8 15.37 -14.11 -8.16
C THR A 8 13.89 -14.40 -8.09
N TYR A 9 13.20 -13.68 -7.20
CA TYR A 9 11.78 -13.82 -6.97
C TYR A 9 11.07 -13.10 -8.13
N ASP A 10 10.62 -13.87 -9.11
CA ASP A 10 9.70 -13.37 -10.12
C ASP A 10 8.29 -13.37 -9.52
N ASP A 11 7.86 -12.19 -9.07
CA ASP A 11 6.57 -12.02 -8.42
C ASP A 11 5.48 -11.75 -9.46
N ALA A 12 4.89 -12.83 -9.98
CA ALA A 12 3.80 -12.74 -10.95
C ALA A 12 2.58 -11.98 -10.39
N VAL A 13 2.27 -12.15 -9.09
CA VAL A 13 1.14 -11.47 -8.44
C VAL A 13 1.37 -9.96 -8.42
N LEU A 14 2.60 -9.52 -8.12
CA LEU A 14 2.97 -8.12 -8.14
C LEU A 14 2.92 -7.53 -9.56
N ARG A 15 3.44 -8.26 -10.57
CA ARG A 15 3.35 -7.83 -11.98
C ARG A 15 1.90 -7.65 -12.41
N ASP A 16 1.02 -8.60 -12.06
CA ASP A 16 -0.42 -8.51 -12.35
C ASP A 16 -1.05 -7.26 -11.70
N CYS A 17 -0.73 -6.99 -10.43
CA CYS A 17 -1.25 -5.82 -9.71
C CYS A 17 -0.76 -4.51 -10.33
N ILE A 18 0.49 -4.47 -10.81
CA ILE A 18 1.04 -3.32 -11.54
C ILE A 18 0.35 -3.17 -12.91
N ALA A 19 0.13 -4.26 -13.64
CA ALA A 19 -0.50 -4.25 -14.96
C ALA A 19 -2.04 -4.15 -14.92
N ALA A 20 -2.64 -4.05 -13.74
CA ALA A 20 -4.08 -4.19 -13.58
C ALA A 20 -4.87 -3.11 -14.36
N PRO A 21 -5.83 -3.50 -15.23
CA PRO A 21 -6.49 -2.59 -16.16
C PRO A 21 -7.41 -1.55 -15.48
N TYR A 22 -7.76 -1.77 -14.21
CA TYR A 22 -8.54 -0.82 -13.43
C TYR A 22 -7.71 0.31 -12.83
N ARG A 23 -6.36 0.24 -12.89
CA ARG A 23 -5.51 1.33 -12.40
C ARG A 23 -5.79 2.56 -13.26
N PRO A 24 -6.09 3.72 -12.63
CA PRO A 24 -6.34 4.94 -13.38
C PRO A 24 -5.12 5.31 -14.25
N ALA A 25 -5.39 5.86 -15.45
CA ALA A 25 -4.35 6.17 -16.42
C ALA A 25 -3.30 7.14 -15.85
N GLU A 26 -3.71 8.09 -15.01
CA GLU A 26 -2.81 9.02 -14.33
C GLU A 26 -1.86 8.33 -13.35
N GLN A 27 -2.24 7.18 -12.79
CA GLN A 27 -1.32 6.38 -11.97
C GLN A 27 -0.39 5.55 -12.86
N VAL A 28 -0.91 4.88 -13.88
CA VAL A 28 -0.10 4.08 -14.81
C VAL A 28 0.95 4.94 -15.51
N HIS A 29 0.62 6.17 -15.90
CA HIS A 29 1.57 7.10 -16.49
C HIS A 29 2.80 7.31 -15.62
N ARG A 30 2.71 7.14 -14.29
CA ARG A 30 3.83 7.39 -13.36
C ARG A 30 4.82 6.23 -13.30
N ASP A 31 4.46 5.05 -13.80
CA ASP A 31 5.25 3.82 -13.71
C ASP A 31 6.65 3.93 -14.32
N PRO A 32 6.88 4.60 -15.48
CA PRO A 32 8.22 4.75 -16.05
C PRO A 32 9.21 5.52 -15.16
N TRP A 33 8.74 6.35 -14.23
CA TRP A 33 9.60 7.10 -13.30
C TRP A 33 9.66 6.46 -11.91
N ARG A 34 8.61 5.73 -11.53
CA ARG A 34 8.52 5.08 -10.21
C ARG A 34 9.05 3.65 -10.22
N HIS A 35 9.15 3.03 -11.39
CA HIS A 35 9.61 1.65 -11.57
C HIS A 35 9.00 0.70 -10.52
N PRO A 36 7.66 0.61 -10.42
CA PRO A 36 7.00 0.06 -9.22
C PRO A 36 7.46 -1.35 -8.89
N TYR A 37 7.68 -2.20 -9.90
CA TYR A 37 8.16 -3.56 -9.69
C TYR A 37 9.57 -3.56 -9.05
N GLN A 38 10.50 -2.80 -9.64
CA GLN A 38 11.87 -2.71 -9.17
C GLN A 38 11.96 -2.05 -7.80
N SER A 39 11.20 -0.98 -7.57
CA SER A 39 11.17 -0.24 -6.31
C SER A 39 10.65 -1.12 -5.18
N LEU A 40 9.51 -1.81 -5.38
CA LEU A 40 8.93 -2.68 -4.36
C LEU A 40 9.82 -3.89 -4.06
N LEU A 41 10.48 -4.48 -5.07
CA LEU A 41 11.48 -5.52 -4.84
C LEU A 41 12.71 -5.00 -4.10
N PHE A 42 13.19 -3.80 -4.44
CA PHE A 42 14.34 -3.18 -3.79
C PHE A 42 14.06 -2.87 -2.31
N TRP A 43 12.84 -2.41 -1.99
CA TRP A 43 12.39 -2.22 -0.61
C TRP A 43 12.11 -3.52 0.13
N GLY A 44 12.14 -4.65 -0.59
CA GLY A 44 12.02 -5.98 0.01
C GLY A 44 10.59 -6.43 0.25
N LEU A 45 9.61 -5.89 -0.50
CA LEU A 45 8.23 -6.39 -0.47
C LEU A 45 8.21 -7.91 -0.70
N LYS A 46 7.45 -8.61 0.15
CA LYS A 46 7.22 -10.05 0.05
C LYS A 46 5.73 -10.37 0.27
N PRO A 47 5.27 -11.54 -0.22
CA PRO A 47 3.96 -12.08 0.12
C PRO A 47 3.74 -12.13 1.64
N GLY A 48 2.50 -11.83 2.07
CA GLY A 48 2.10 -11.99 3.47
C GLY A 48 2.55 -10.86 4.42
N MET A 49 3.26 -9.84 3.93
CA MET A 49 3.70 -8.72 4.77
C MET A 49 2.55 -7.85 5.28
N THR A 50 2.76 -7.21 6.43
CA THR A 50 1.98 -6.05 6.85
C THR A 50 2.67 -4.78 6.36
N VAL A 51 1.99 -4.01 5.51
CA VAL A 51 2.52 -2.77 4.92
C VAL A 51 1.70 -1.57 5.35
N ILE A 52 2.37 -0.54 5.85
CA ILE A 52 1.77 0.76 6.16
C ILE A 52 2.14 1.75 5.05
N ASP A 53 1.15 2.30 4.35
CA ASP A 53 1.28 3.38 3.36
C ASP A 53 0.90 4.71 4.02
N LEU A 54 1.90 5.57 4.24
CA LEU A 54 1.75 6.85 4.91
C LEU A 54 1.34 7.93 3.90
N GLN A 55 0.21 8.57 4.19
CA GLN A 55 -0.36 9.62 3.35
C GLN A 55 -0.47 9.17 1.88
N PRO A 56 -1.23 8.10 1.59
CA PRO A 56 -1.31 7.50 0.25
C PRO A 56 -1.77 8.47 -0.85
N ALA A 57 -2.32 9.63 -0.47
CA ALA A 57 -2.76 10.71 -1.36
C ALA A 57 -3.66 10.17 -2.49
N GLY A 58 -3.25 10.33 -3.76
CA GLY A 58 -3.96 9.81 -4.93
C GLY A 58 -3.91 8.27 -5.08
N GLY A 59 -3.28 7.56 -4.15
CA GLY A 59 -3.35 6.11 -4.00
C GLY A 59 -2.43 5.31 -4.92
N TYR A 60 -1.36 5.90 -5.47
CA TYR A 60 -0.47 5.21 -6.42
C TYR A 60 -0.02 3.84 -5.90
N TRP A 61 0.50 3.80 -4.67
CA TRP A 61 0.91 2.54 -4.03
C TRP A 61 -0.28 1.72 -3.58
N THR A 62 -1.34 2.33 -3.06
CA THR A 62 -2.61 1.66 -2.71
C THR A 62 -3.17 0.79 -3.84
N TYR A 63 -3.20 1.31 -5.07
CA TYR A 63 -3.70 0.59 -6.25
C TYR A 63 -2.91 -0.69 -6.57
N ILE A 64 -1.67 -0.81 -6.08
CA ILE A 64 -0.79 -1.95 -6.28
C ILE A 64 -0.75 -2.83 -5.02
N LEU A 65 -0.47 -2.23 -3.86
CA LEU A 65 -0.21 -2.93 -2.61
C LEU A 65 -1.47 -3.52 -1.98
N ALA A 66 -2.61 -2.82 -2.00
CA ALA A 66 -3.84 -3.35 -1.41
C ALA A 66 -4.29 -4.67 -2.07
N PRO A 67 -4.45 -4.76 -3.41
CA PRO A 67 -4.78 -6.03 -4.07
C PRO A 67 -3.67 -7.07 -3.95
N TYR A 68 -2.40 -6.66 -3.97
CA TYR A 68 -1.27 -7.57 -3.82
C TYR A 68 -1.28 -8.28 -2.46
N LEU A 69 -1.43 -7.51 -1.37
CA LEU A 69 -1.45 -8.03 -0.01
C LEU A 69 -2.71 -8.86 0.24
N ALA A 70 -3.87 -8.45 -0.30
CA ALA A 70 -5.08 -9.27 -0.28
C ALA A 70 -4.89 -10.65 -0.95
N ARG A 71 -4.22 -10.70 -2.10
CA ARG A 71 -3.95 -11.95 -2.85
C ARG A 71 -2.85 -12.81 -2.23
N THR A 72 -1.98 -12.24 -1.40
CA THR A 72 -0.82 -12.92 -0.82
C THR A 72 -0.94 -13.18 0.69
N GLY A 73 -2.10 -12.89 1.28
CA GLY A 73 -2.35 -13.09 2.71
C GLY A 73 -1.70 -12.07 3.64
N GLY A 74 -1.34 -10.90 3.11
CA GLY A 74 -0.79 -9.77 3.86
C GLY A 74 -1.85 -8.79 4.34
N ARG A 75 -1.39 -7.69 4.95
CA ARG A 75 -2.26 -6.64 5.50
C ARG A 75 -1.83 -5.27 4.98
N TYR A 76 -2.80 -4.49 4.50
CA TYR A 76 -2.57 -3.13 4.06
C TYR A 76 -3.18 -2.13 5.04
N ILE A 77 -2.37 -1.17 5.49
CA ILE A 77 -2.79 -0.11 6.40
C ILE A 77 -2.51 1.25 5.76
N ALA A 78 -3.53 2.08 5.59
CA ALA A 78 -3.41 3.46 5.14
C ALA A 78 -3.30 4.41 6.34
N GLY A 79 -2.15 5.06 6.49
CA GLY A 79 -1.94 6.15 7.44
C GLY A 79 -2.48 7.47 6.87
N LEU A 80 -3.63 7.94 7.35
CA LEU A 80 -4.30 9.12 6.81
C LEU A 80 -4.23 10.32 7.78
N PRO A 81 -4.09 11.56 7.28
CA PRO A 81 -4.06 12.74 8.14
C PRO A 81 -5.31 12.83 9.02
N ASP A 82 -5.14 13.15 10.29
CA ASP A 82 -6.20 13.36 11.27
C ASP A 82 -5.84 14.57 12.15
N THR A 83 -5.87 15.76 11.55
CA THR A 83 -5.51 17.02 12.21
C THR A 83 -6.71 17.77 12.79
N GLY A 84 -7.86 17.09 12.93
CA GLY A 84 -9.11 17.67 13.44
C GLY A 84 -10.35 17.15 12.71
N PRO A 85 -11.56 17.56 13.17
CA PRO A 85 -12.81 17.07 12.60
C PRO A 85 -12.97 17.40 11.11
N ASP A 86 -12.53 18.59 10.69
CA ASP A 86 -12.65 19.05 9.30
C ASP A 86 -11.36 18.86 8.50
N ALA A 87 -10.22 19.05 9.16
CA ALA A 87 -8.91 18.97 8.51
C ALA A 87 -8.60 17.53 8.09
N GLY A 88 -8.38 17.34 6.79
CA GLY A 88 -8.12 16.04 6.17
C GLY A 88 -9.37 15.15 5.99
N LYS A 89 -10.56 15.56 6.46
CA LYS A 89 -11.79 14.78 6.33
C LYS A 89 -12.11 14.45 4.88
N GLN A 90 -12.02 15.45 3.99
CA GLN A 90 -12.25 15.25 2.57
C GLN A 90 -11.28 14.22 1.97
N ALA A 91 -10.01 14.25 2.37
CA ALA A 91 -9.02 13.29 1.89
C ALA A 91 -9.33 11.87 2.38
N ARG A 92 -9.69 11.71 3.66
CA ARG A 92 -10.12 10.43 4.25
C ARG A 92 -11.36 9.87 3.55
N ASP A 93 -12.40 10.71 3.37
CA ASP A 93 -13.65 10.31 2.72
C ASP A 93 -13.44 10.00 1.23
N SER A 94 -12.56 10.73 0.55
CA SER A 94 -12.20 10.46 -0.84
C SER A 94 -11.45 9.14 -0.98
N PHE A 95 -10.49 8.90 -0.10
CA PHE A 95 -9.74 7.65 -0.05
C PHE A 95 -10.68 6.45 0.21
N ALA A 96 -11.49 6.53 1.26
CA ALA A 96 -12.44 5.47 1.61
C ALA A 96 -13.42 5.16 0.46
N ARG A 97 -13.94 6.19 -0.22
CA ARG A 97 -14.82 5.99 -1.39
C ARG A 97 -14.11 5.37 -2.58
N THR A 98 -12.89 5.83 -2.88
CA THR A 98 -12.10 5.33 -4.02
C THR A 98 -11.76 3.85 -3.86
N PHE A 99 -11.45 3.44 -2.64
CA PHE A 99 -11.00 2.07 -2.33
C PHE A 99 -12.06 1.21 -1.63
N ALA A 100 -13.34 1.54 -1.79
CA ALA A 100 -14.45 0.83 -1.14
C ALA A 100 -14.71 -0.58 -1.70
N ASP A 101 -14.27 -0.87 -2.93
CA ASP A 101 -14.44 -2.18 -3.57
C ASP A 101 -13.47 -3.21 -2.96
N SER A 102 -13.92 -3.86 -1.88
CA SER A 102 -13.13 -4.87 -1.17
C SER A 102 -12.89 -6.14 -1.99
N THR A 103 -13.69 -6.41 -3.03
CA THR A 103 -13.43 -7.54 -3.95
C THR A 103 -12.18 -7.29 -4.79
N ARG A 104 -11.84 -6.03 -5.00
CA ARG A 104 -10.67 -5.59 -5.75
C ARG A 104 -9.49 -5.28 -4.85
N PHE A 105 -9.71 -4.47 -3.81
CA PHE A 105 -8.62 -3.94 -2.97
C PHE A 105 -8.39 -4.75 -1.70
N GLY A 106 -9.23 -5.74 -1.41
CA GLY A 106 -9.22 -6.44 -0.14
C GLY A 106 -9.65 -5.55 1.03
N HIS A 107 -9.27 -5.96 2.24
CA HIS A 107 -9.49 -5.18 3.45
C HIS A 107 -8.39 -4.13 3.59
N ILE A 108 -8.78 -2.85 3.63
CA ILE A 108 -7.89 -1.74 3.91
C ILE A 108 -8.16 -1.23 5.32
N GLU A 109 -7.17 -1.35 6.19
CA GLU A 109 -7.18 -0.72 7.51
C GLU A 109 -6.84 0.76 7.35
N MET A 110 -7.60 1.66 7.97
CA MET A 110 -7.29 3.08 7.99
C MET A 110 -6.89 3.50 9.40
N ALA A 111 -5.70 4.08 9.53
CA ALA A 111 -5.17 4.53 10.81
C ALA A 111 -4.88 6.04 10.77
N PRO A 112 -5.09 6.77 11.89
CA PRO A 112 -4.78 8.19 11.95
C PRO A 112 -3.25 8.40 11.97
N PHE A 113 -2.75 9.23 11.07
CA PHE A 113 -1.34 9.61 10.97
C PHE A 113 -1.19 11.11 11.24
N SER A 114 -1.16 11.50 12.52
CA SER A 114 -0.95 12.88 12.97
C SER A 114 -0.38 12.92 14.40
N PRO A 115 0.33 13.99 14.80
CA PRO A 115 0.89 14.11 16.14
C PRO A 115 -0.15 13.87 17.25
N GLY A 116 0.19 13.06 18.24
CA GLY A 116 -0.67 12.76 19.39
C GLY A 116 -1.85 11.82 19.11
N LYS A 117 -1.91 11.20 17.93
CA LYS A 117 -2.95 10.20 17.58
C LYS A 117 -2.52 8.79 17.93
N ALA A 118 -3.49 7.86 17.86
CA ALA A 118 -3.28 6.45 18.10
C ALA A 118 -2.18 5.86 17.18
N PRO A 119 -1.52 4.76 17.59
CA PRO A 119 -0.56 4.07 16.75
C PRO A 119 -1.15 3.63 15.40
N LEU A 120 -0.30 3.57 14.38
CA LEU A 120 -0.68 3.13 13.03
C LEU A 120 -1.00 1.63 12.94
N GLY A 121 -0.56 0.86 13.93
CA GLY A 121 -0.76 -0.57 14.07
C GLY A 121 -0.24 -1.03 15.43
N ALA A 122 -0.35 -2.32 15.73
CA ALA A 122 0.26 -2.87 16.93
C ALA A 122 1.81 -2.74 16.85
N PRO A 123 2.51 -2.49 17.98
CA PRO A 123 3.97 -2.47 18.01
C PRO A 123 4.56 -3.74 17.39
N ASP A 124 5.68 -3.59 16.67
CA ASP A 124 6.44 -4.70 16.07
C ASP A 124 5.64 -5.58 15.08
N THR A 125 4.57 -5.05 14.46
CA THR A 125 3.75 -5.80 13.48
C THR A 125 3.88 -5.34 12.03
N ALA A 126 4.53 -4.21 11.75
CA ALA A 126 4.73 -3.74 10.38
C ALA A 126 6.04 -4.29 9.81
N ASP A 127 5.97 -4.90 8.64
CA ASP A 127 7.15 -5.40 7.92
C ASP A 127 7.75 -4.33 7.00
N MET A 128 6.91 -3.39 6.53
CA MET A 128 7.32 -2.29 5.66
C MET A 128 6.45 -1.06 5.88
N VAL A 129 7.07 0.11 5.81
CA VAL A 129 6.41 1.43 5.84
C VAL A 129 6.85 2.21 4.60
N ILE A 130 5.91 2.78 3.86
CA ILE A 130 6.13 3.53 2.61
C ILE A 130 5.48 4.91 2.65
#